data_AF-A0A6I7FCC3-F1
#
_entry.id   AF-A0A6I7FCC3-F1
#
_cell.length_a   1.000
_cell.length_b   1.000
_cell.length_c   1.000
_cell.angle_alpha   90.00
_cell.angle_beta   90.00
_cell.angle_gamma   90.00
#
_symmetry.space_group_name_H-M   'P 1'
#
loop_
_entity.id
_entity.type
_entity.pdbx_description
1 polymer ?
#
loop_
_entity_poly.entity_id
_entity_poly.type
_entity_poly.pdbx_seq_one_letter_code
_entity_poly.pdbx_strand_id
1 'polypeptide(L)'
;MNKFNFIKNSHHEFYELKENDLIKAEDRLGFLFPKELREFYLEIGYGFINGNNNAINRFLDPATIADITLREDIYEFDPDLDGIYEDEDKLVFYEVNEGVYLTLDLNDPDKSPVFFFDKKTADSLEEFIKKVDQNDRYFEDMAD
;
A
#
# COMPACT_ATOMS: atom_id res chain seq x y z
N MET A 1 -7.02 -14.24 -15.36
CA MET A 1 -7.80 -13.02 -15.68
C MET A 1 -7.17 -11.95 -14.85
N ASN A 2 -6.62 -10.90 -15.47
CA ASN A 2 -5.87 -9.89 -14.72
C ASN A 2 -6.84 -9.06 -13.89
N LYS A 3 -6.78 -9.23 -12.57
CA LYS A 3 -7.73 -8.67 -11.60
C LYS A 3 -7.68 -7.14 -11.60
N PHE A 4 -6.48 -6.57 -11.77
CA PHE A 4 -6.23 -5.14 -11.59
C PHE A 4 -6.11 -4.36 -12.90
N ASN A 5 -6.31 -4.99 -14.06
CA ASN A 5 -6.14 -4.33 -15.37
C ASN A 5 -6.97 -3.03 -15.55
N PHE A 6 -8.03 -2.81 -14.76
CA PHE A 6 -8.84 -1.60 -14.84
C PHE A 6 -8.06 -0.32 -14.49
N ILE A 7 -7.00 -0.41 -13.68
CA ILE A 7 -6.14 0.73 -13.30
C ILE A 7 -4.97 0.94 -14.27
N LYS A 8 -4.74 0.00 -15.21
CA LYS A 8 -3.63 0.07 -16.16
C LYS A 8 -3.99 0.96 -17.35
N ASN A 9 -3.85 2.26 -17.18
CA ASN A 9 -4.17 3.27 -18.18
C ASN A 9 -3.11 4.38 -18.22
N SER A 10 -3.21 5.32 -19.17
CA SER A 10 -2.23 6.42 -19.31
C SER A 10 -2.44 7.58 -18.34
N HIS A 11 -3.48 7.53 -17.51
CA HIS A 11 -3.77 8.55 -16.50
C HIS A 11 -2.94 8.33 -15.25
N HIS A 12 -2.62 7.10 -14.86
CA HIS A 12 -1.75 6.78 -13.72
C HIS A 12 -0.31 6.48 -14.15
N GLU A 13 0.62 6.53 -13.21
CA GLU A 13 2.03 6.24 -13.45
C GLU A 13 2.48 5.04 -12.64
N PHE A 14 2.60 3.88 -13.29
CA PHE A 14 3.08 2.65 -12.66
C PHE A 14 4.38 2.18 -13.30
N TYR A 15 5.24 1.63 -12.45
CA TYR A 15 6.52 1.04 -12.79
C TYR A 15 6.44 -0.47 -12.60
N GLU A 16 6.78 -1.21 -13.65
CA GLU A 16 6.79 -2.66 -13.62
C GLU A 16 7.77 -3.17 -12.55
N LEU A 17 7.28 -4.06 -11.69
CA LEU A 17 8.10 -4.70 -10.67
C LEU A 17 8.71 -5.99 -11.24
N LYS A 18 9.99 -6.21 -10.97
CA LYS A 18 10.62 -7.52 -11.20
C LYS A 18 10.25 -8.45 -10.05
N GLU A 19 9.76 -9.64 -10.34
CA GLU A 19 9.39 -10.64 -9.33
C GLU A 19 10.53 -10.93 -8.33
N ASN A 20 11.79 -10.89 -8.76
CA ASN A 20 12.94 -11.06 -7.85
C ASN A 20 13.05 -9.95 -6.79
N ASP A 21 12.61 -8.73 -7.09
CA ASP A 21 12.66 -7.63 -6.12
C ASP A 21 11.52 -7.76 -5.09
N LEU A 22 10.37 -8.34 -5.47
CA LEU A 22 9.33 -8.78 -4.55
C LEU A 22 9.84 -9.86 -3.59
N ILE A 23 10.45 -10.92 -4.14
CA ILE A 23 10.96 -12.05 -3.35
C ILE A 23 12.02 -11.58 -2.35
N LYS A 24 12.94 -10.69 -2.77
CA LYS A 24 13.96 -10.14 -1.85
C LYS A 24 13.35 -9.40 -0.66
N ALA A 25 12.29 -8.62 -0.89
CA ALA A 25 11.62 -7.91 0.19
C ALA A 25 10.91 -8.88 1.13
N GLU A 26 10.23 -9.90 0.62
CA GLU A 26 9.60 -10.95 1.42
C GLU A 26 10.62 -11.76 2.23
N ASP A 27 11.76 -12.10 1.62
CA ASP A 27 12.86 -12.79 2.30
C ASP A 27 13.43 -11.94 3.45
N ARG A 28 13.54 -10.61 3.26
CA ARG A 28 13.95 -9.67 4.31
C ARG A 28 12.93 -9.61 5.45
N LEU A 29 11.65 -9.51 5.11
CA LEU A 29 10.55 -9.40 6.06
C LEU A 29 10.28 -10.72 6.81
N GLY A 30 10.68 -11.86 6.24
CA GLY A 30 10.42 -13.17 6.81
C GLY A 30 8.97 -13.65 6.61
N PHE A 31 8.18 -12.96 5.79
CA PHE A 31 6.82 -13.34 5.41
C PHE A 31 6.49 -12.92 3.98
N LEU A 32 5.49 -13.57 3.37
CA LEU A 32 5.00 -13.20 2.04
C LEU A 32 4.03 -12.04 2.14
N PHE A 33 4.09 -11.09 1.20
CA PHE A 33 3.10 -10.02 1.13
C PHE A 33 1.68 -10.57 1.04
N PRO A 34 0.67 -9.84 1.56
CA PRO A 34 -0.73 -10.21 1.40
C PRO A 34 -1.08 -10.50 -0.06
N LYS A 35 -1.95 -11.48 -0.28
CA LYS A 35 -2.15 -12.09 -1.59
C LYS A 35 -2.54 -11.07 -2.66
N GLU A 36 -3.48 -10.18 -2.34
CA GLU A 36 -3.92 -9.16 -3.30
C GLU A 36 -2.81 -8.16 -3.63
N LEU A 37 -1.98 -7.81 -2.66
CA LEU A 37 -0.84 -6.91 -2.87
C LEU A 37 0.23 -7.56 -3.76
N ARG A 38 0.52 -8.84 -3.53
CA ARG A 38 1.42 -9.63 -4.39
C ARG A 38 0.90 -9.69 -5.83
N GLU A 39 -0.39 -9.99 -6.01
CA GLU A 39 -1.05 -10.03 -7.32
C GLU A 39 -0.98 -8.66 -8.01
N PHE A 40 -1.25 -7.57 -7.27
CA PHE A 40 -1.16 -6.21 -7.80
C PHE A 40 0.25 -5.87 -8.30
N TYR A 41 1.27 -6.18 -7.50
CA TYR A 41 2.66 -5.93 -7.89
C TYR A 41 3.09 -6.69 -9.14
N LEU A 42 2.64 -7.94 -9.31
CA LEU A 42 3.01 -8.76 -10.46
C LEU A 42 2.20 -8.39 -11.73
N GLU A 43 0.97 -7.88 -11.58
CA GLU A 43 0.13 -7.48 -12.72
C GLU A 43 0.40 -6.03 -13.18
N ILE A 44 0.58 -5.12 -12.21
CA ILE A 44 0.62 -3.67 -12.41
C ILE A 44 2.00 -3.10 -12.04
N GLY A 45 2.52 -3.47 -10.88
CA GLY A 45 3.74 -2.89 -10.30
C GLY A 45 3.45 -1.94 -9.14
N TYR A 46 4.27 -0.91 -8.98
CA TYR A 46 4.14 0.12 -7.94
C TYR A 46 4.18 1.51 -8.60
N GLY A 47 3.86 2.58 -7.87
CA GLY A 47 3.83 3.93 -8.44
C GLY A 47 2.62 4.72 -7.96
N PHE A 48 2.09 5.57 -8.83
CA PHE A 48 1.22 6.68 -8.44
C PHE A 48 -0.16 6.59 -9.09
N ILE A 49 -1.20 6.73 -8.27
CA ILE A 49 -2.54 7.07 -8.75
C ILE A 49 -2.63 8.58 -8.87
N ASN A 50 -2.67 9.08 -10.11
CA ASN A 50 -2.91 10.49 -10.33
C ASN A 50 -4.34 10.86 -9.91
N GLY A 51 -4.44 11.72 -8.90
CA GLY A 51 -5.69 12.31 -8.43
C GLY A 51 -5.93 13.70 -9.01
N ASN A 52 -7.03 14.32 -8.59
CA ASN A 52 -7.32 15.72 -8.94
C ASN A 52 -6.62 16.73 -8.02
N ASN A 53 -5.86 16.24 -7.03
CA ASN A 53 -5.22 17.02 -5.98
C ASN A 53 -3.70 16.82 -5.99
N ASN A 54 -2.98 17.63 -5.23
CA ASN A 54 -1.52 17.52 -5.06
C ASN A 54 -1.11 16.40 -4.07
N ALA A 55 -1.95 15.37 -3.90
CA ALA A 55 -1.63 14.24 -3.04
C ALA A 55 -0.56 13.35 -3.70
N ILE A 56 0.27 12.69 -2.88
CA ILE A 56 1.30 11.79 -3.37
C ILE A 56 0.65 10.54 -4.00
N ASN A 57 -0.32 9.92 -3.32
CA ASN A 57 -1.08 8.78 -3.83
C ASN A 57 -0.21 7.64 -4.40
N ARG A 58 0.76 7.19 -3.60
CA ARG A 58 1.79 6.23 -4.03
C ARG A 58 1.56 4.85 -3.44
N PHE A 59 1.42 3.85 -4.30
CA PHE A 59 1.76 2.47 -3.96
C PHE A 59 3.27 2.37 -3.78
N LEU A 60 3.68 2.05 -2.56
CA LEU A 60 5.09 1.87 -2.21
C LEU A 60 5.64 0.65 -2.94
N ASP A 61 6.92 0.71 -3.33
CA ASP A 61 7.58 -0.49 -3.83
C ASP A 61 7.93 -1.44 -2.65
N PRO A 62 8.14 -2.74 -2.92
CA PRO A 62 8.40 -3.70 -1.86
C PRO A 62 9.63 -3.41 -1.00
N ALA A 63 10.68 -2.80 -1.56
CA ALA A 63 11.87 -2.48 -0.78
C ALA A 63 11.58 -1.35 0.21
N THR A 64 10.88 -0.31 -0.23
CA THR A 64 10.41 0.76 0.66
C THR A 64 9.51 0.22 1.77
N ILE A 65 8.56 -0.69 1.46
CA ILE A 65 7.75 -1.32 2.52
C ILE A 65 8.64 -2.07 3.52
N ALA A 66 9.64 -2.83 3.05
CA ALA A 66 10.55 -3.53 3.94
C ALA A 66 11.36 -2.57 4.83
N ASP A 67 11.90 -1.48 4.28
CA ASP A 67 12.67 -0.49 5.03
C ASP A 67 11.79 0.17 6.11
N ILE A 68 10.55 0.48 5.75
CA ILE A 68 9.54 1.01 6.65
C ILE A 68 9.18 0.02 7.78
N THR A 69 8.83 -1.23 7.45
CA THR A 69 8.42 -2.26 8.40
C THR A 69 9.55 -2.63 9.36
N LEU A 70 10.79 -2.69 8.87
CA LEU A 70 11.97 -3.01 9.66
C LEU A 70 12.56 -1.80 10.39
N ARG A 71 12.00 -0.60 10.17
CA ARG A 71 12.50 0.68 10.71
C ARG A 71 13.98 0.91 10.36
N GLU A 72 14.30 0.79 9.08
CA GLU A 72 15.65 0.93 8.53
C GLU A 72 15.82 2.26 7.76
N ASP A 73 17.08 2.64 7.51
CA ASP A 73 17.49 3.83 6.76
C ASP A 73 16.84 5.14 7.26
N ILE A 74 16.11 5.83 6.39
CA ILE A 74 15.48 7.12 6.72
C ILE A 74 14.25 6.96 7.61
N TYR A 75 13.77 5.73 7.80
CA TYR A 75 12.54 5.41 8.54
C TYR A 75 12.77 5.02 10.00
N GLU A 76 14.04 4.83 10.43
CA GLU A 76 14.39 4.35 11.78
C GLU A 76 13.79 5.23 12.90
N PHE A 77 13.80 6.55 12.70
CA PHE A 77 13.34 7.55 13.67
C PHE A 77 12.23 8.44 13.13
N ASP A 78 11.51 7.97 12.11
CA ASP A 78 10.38 8.71 11.56
C ASP A 78 9.22 8.68 12.57
N PRO A 79 8.85 9.84 13.17
CA PRO A 79 7.78 9.89 14.16
C PRO A 79 6.39 9.67 13.56
N ASP A 80 6.20 9.86 12.25
CA ASP A 80 4.89 9.68 11.59
C ASP A 80 4.50 8.20 11.47
N LEU A 81 5.47 7.32 11.70
CA LEU A 81 5.35 5.87 11.68
C LEU A 81 5.16 5.28 13.10
N ASP A 82 5.33 6.09 14.15
CA ASP A 82 5.13 5.67 15.53
C ASP A 82 3.65 5.29 15.74
N GLY A 83 3.40 4.15 16.38
CA GLY A 83 2.04 3.61 16.58
C GLY A 83 1.39 2.95 15.36
N ILE A 84 1.90 3.13 14.14
CA ILE A 84 1.40 2.41 12.94
C ILE A 84 1.97 0.99 12.87
N TYR A 85 3.26 0.81 13.19
CA TYR A 85 3.96 -0.50 13.19
C TYR A 85 4.15 -1.12 14.56
N GLU A 86 3.67 -0.49 15.62
CA GLU A 86 3.68 -1.14 16.95
C GLU A 86 2.73 -2.35 16.97
N ASP A 87 1.75 -2.35 16.07
CA ASP A 87 0.85 -3.47 15.83
C ASP A 87 1.46 -4.41 14.77
N GLU A 88 1.92 -5.60 15.20
CA GLU A 88 2.53 -6.64 14.34
C GLU A 88 1.60 -7.14 13.21
N ASP A 89 0.33 -6.74 13.22
CA ASP A 89 -0.67 -7.12 12.24
C ASP A 89 -0.97 -6.06 11.17
N LYS A 90 -0.24 -4.93 11.15
CA LYS A 90 -0.40 -3.87 10.14
C LYS A 90 0.79 -3.81 9.20
N LEU A 91 0.50 -3.61 7.91
CA LEU A 91 1.50 -3.42 6.86
C LEU A 91 1.21 -2.15 6.07
N VAL A 92 2.08 -1.15 6.14
CA VAL A 92 1.96 0.02 5.25
C VAL A 92 2.28 -0.35 3.81
N PHE A 93 1.43 0.09 2.90
CA PHE A 93 1.54 -0.21 1.47
C PHE A 93 1.29 1.01 0.58
N TYR A 94 0.64 2.04 1.12
CA TYR A 94 0.20 3.20 0.36
C TYR A 94 0.47 4.49 1.13
N GLU A 95 1.05 5.46 0.45
CA GLU A 95 1.35 6.79 0.98
C GLU A 95 0.40 7.81 0.33
N VAL A 96 -0.42 8.45 1.16
CA VAL A 96 -1.36 9.50 0.73
C VAL A 96 -0.60 10.79 0.50
N ASN A 97 0.22 11.17 1.49
CA ASN A 97 1.03 12.39 1.56
C ASN A 97 2.25 12.11 2.46
N GLU A 98 3.17 13.07 2.52
CA GLU A 98 4.30 13.04 3.46
C GLU A 98 3.79 12.78 4.89
N GLY A 99 4.26 11.69 5.50
CA GLY A 99 3.87 11.28 6.85
C GLY A 99 2.48 10.65 6.99
N VAL A 100 1.76 10.38 5.90
CA VAL A 100 0.38 9.86 5.94
C VAL A 100 0.25 8.59 5.13
N TYR A 101 -0.02 7.48 5.82
CA TYR A 101 -0.02 6.13 5.25
C TYR A 101 -1.32 5.38 5.49
N LEU A 102 -1.62 4.43 4.60
CA LEU A 102 -2.64 3.41 4.80
C LEU A 102 -1.99 2.05 5.01
N THR A 103 -2.66 1.21 5.79
CA THR A 103 -2.18 -0.13 6.13
C THR A 103 -3.10 -1.22 5.59
N LEU A 104 -2.53 -2.40 5.38
CA LEU A 104 -3.24 -3.67 5.23
C LEU A 104 -3.23 -4.40 6.56
N ASP A 105 -4.31 -5.12 6.84
CA ASP A 105 -4.38 -6.09 7.94
C ASP A 105 -3.75 -7.44 7.51
N LEU A 106 -2.70 -7.85 8.21
CA LEU A 106 -1.95 -9.08 8.00
C LEU A 106 -2.66 -10.32 8.58
N ASN A 107 -3.67 -10.16 9.44
CA ASN A 107 -4.45 -11.27 9.99
C ASN A 107 -5.48 -11.85 8.99
N ASP A 108 -5.87 -11.09 7.96
CA ASP A 108 -6.70 -11.55 6.84
C ASP A 108 -5.94 -11.37 5.50
N PRO A 109 -4.85 -12.14 5.27
CA PRO A 109 -3.96 -11.95 4.13
C PRO A 109 -4.62 -12.33 2.79
N ASP A 110 -5.74 -13.06 2.81
CA ASP A 110 -6.51 -13.43 1.62
C ASP A 110 -7.30 -12.25 1.05
N LYS A 111 -7.84 -11.38 1.91
CA LYS A 111 -8.62 -10.21 1.50
C LYS A 111 -7.82 -8.92 1.52
N SER A 112 -6.84 -8.81 2.43
CA SER A 112 -6.04 -7.59 2.63
C SER A 112 -6.93 -6.35 2.88
N PRO A 113 -7.75 -6.32 3.95
CA PRO A 113 -8.56 -5.15 4.26
C PRO A 113 -7.68 -3.91 4.46
N VAL A 114 -8.16 -2.76 3.99
CA VAL A 114 -7.41 -1.50 4.02
C VAL A 114 -7.88 -0.61 5.16
N PHE A 115 -6.93 -0.04 5.88
CA PHE A 115 -7.18 0.85 7.00
C PHE A 115 -6.52 2.21 6.81
N PHE A 116 -7.23 3.25 7.26
CA PHE A 116 -6.69 4.58 7.47
C PHE A 116 -6.72 4.82 8.98
N PHE A 117 -5.55 4.84 9.61
CA PHE A 117 -5.41 4.65 11.06
C PHE A 117 -6.17 3.39 11.53
N ASP A 118 -7.11 3.50 12.47
CA ASP A 118 -7.90 2.37 12.97
C ASP A 118 -9.23 2.17 12.24
N LYS A 119 -9.49 2.96 11.20
CA LYS A 119 -10.76 2.92 10.46
C LYS A 119 -10.59 2.08 9.20
N LYS A 120 -11.34 0.99 9.10
CA LYS A 120 -11.40 0.18 7.88
C LYS A 120 -12.08 0.97 6.75
N THR A 121 -11.39 1.15 5.63
CA THR A 121 -11.85 1.93 4.48
C THR A 121 -12.30 1.04 3.32
N ALA A 122 -11.78 -0.18 3.24
CA ALA A 122 -12.14 -1.19 2.25
C ALA A 122 -11.98 -2.62 2.82
N ASP A 123 -12.82 -3.55 2.36
CA ASP A 123 -12.75 -4.97 2.73
C ASP A 123 -11.69 -5.72 1.91
N SER A 124 -11.16 -5.12 0.85
CA SER A 124 -10.03 -5.65 0.08
C SER A 124 -9.22 -4.58 -0.64
N LEU A 125 -8.02 -4.95 -1.11
CA LEU A 125 -7.18 -4.07 -1.91
C LEU A 125 -7.84 -3.71 -3.25
N GLU A 126 -8.51 -4.67 -3.90
CA GLU A 126 -9.27 -4.39 -5.13
C GLU A 126 -10.37 -3.34 -4.93
N GLU A 127 -11.10 -3.43 -3.82
CA GLU A 127 -12.13 -2.44 -3.47
C GLU A 127 -11.51 -1.08 -3.18
N PHE A 128 -10.40 -1.03 -2.44
CA PHE A 128 -9.64 0.20 -2.19
C PHE A 128 -9.23 0.88 -3.49
N ILE A 129 -8.58 0.15 -4.42
CA ILE A 129 -8.11 0.71 -5.70
C ILE A 129 -9.28 1.29 -6.50
N LYS A 130 -10.43 0.62 -6.53
CA LYS A 130 -11.63 1.14 -7.22
C LYS A 130 -12.16 2.43 -6.59
N LYS A 131 -12.14 2.53 -5.26
CA LYS A 131 -12.62 3.72 -4.55
C LYS A 131 -11.66 4.90 -4.70
N VAL A 132 -10.36 4.68 -4.55
CA VAL A 132 -9.33 5.73 -4.64
C VAL A 132 -9.18 6.25 -6.08
N ASP A 133 -9.38 5.40 -7.09
CA ASP A 133 -9.41 5.83 -8.51
C ASP A 133 -10.59 6.76 -8.81
N GLN A 134 -11.73 6.55 -8.14
CA GLN A 134 -12.91 7.42 -8.29
C GLN A 134 -12.81 8.71 -7.47
N ASN A 135 -12.29 8.61 -6.25
CA ASN A 135 -12.11 9.71 -5.32
C ASN A 135 -10.91 9.40 -4.42
N ASP A 136 -9.78 10.07 -4.68
CA ASP A 136 -8.51 9.85 -3.98
C ASP A 136 -8.53 10.22 -2.49
N ARG A 137 -9.62 10.85 -2.03
CA ARG A 137 -9.81 11.31 -0.64
C ARG A 137 -11.00 10.67 0.05
N TYR A 138 -11.56 9.58 -0.50
CA TYR A 138 -12.82 9.00 0.00
C TYR A 138 -12.80 8.57 1.49
N PHE A 139 -11.61 8.37 2.05
CA PHE A 139 -11.38 7.93 3.42
C PHE A 139 -11.10 9.08 4.39
N GLU A 140 -10.85 10.31 3.93
CA GLU A 140 -10.45 11.41 4.80
C GLU A 140 -11.54 11.81 5.79
N ASP A 141 -12.80 11.79 5.37
CA ASP A 141 -13.96 12.08 6.23
C ASP A 141 -14.24 10.95 7.25
N MET A 142 -13.45 9.87 7.25
CA MET A 142 -13.58 8.75 8.20
C MET A 142 -12.67 8.91 9.43
N ALA A 143 -11.70 9.82 9.38
CA ALA A 143 -10.85 10.17 10.51
C ALA A 143 -11.57 11.24 11.35
N ASP A 144 -12.11 10.81 12.50
CA ASP A 144 -12.70 11.70 13.52
C ASP A 144 -11.62 12.32 14.41
#